data_AF-A0A7J9BLP8-F1
#
_entry.id   AF-A0A7J9BLP8-F1
#
_cell.length_a   1.000
_cell.length_b   1.000
_cell.length_c   1.000
_cell.angle_alpha   90.00
_cell.angle_beta   90.00
_cell.angle_gamma   90.00
#
_symmetry.space_group_name_H-M   'P 1'
#
loop_
_entity.id
_entity.type
_entity.pdbx_description
1 polymer ?
#
loop_
_entity_poly.entity_id
_entity_poly.type
_entity_poly.pdbx_seq_one_letter_code
_entity_poly.pdbx_strand_id
1 'polypeptide(L)'
;MAGTSVLQQTNFFSPPADPPQFSELNLRLKEQQCLSLLKRCKNLEDFKQAHAQIVKWGFFWNSFSASNLVAACALSDWGSLDYACSIFQQFHEPGTFEFNTMIRAHVKDMNFQDALVFYYEMLERGVEPDNFTYPALFKACAWLKAKEEGMQIHGHVFKFGFESDLYVQNSLINMYGKCGEIQHSCAVFEQMDEKSVASWSAIIAANASLGMWYKCLMVFGNMSSEGSWRPEESTLVTLLSACTHLGALDLGKCTHGALLRNISELNVIVQTSLIDMYVKCGYLEKGLSLFKKMTKRNQMSYTVMISGLAMQGHGEEALGIYSMMLEEGLDPDDVVYVGVLSSCSHAGLVDEGFNCFDRMKSEHGIEPTAQHYGCMVDLMGKAGMINEALEFIKSMPIKPNDVVWRSLLSACRVHCNLEIGEIAAKHLFESNSQNAGDYVILSNMYARAEKWVEVAKIRTEMARKGFNQVPGFSLVEVGRRIHKFVSQDTSHPRCGSVYEMIHQMEWQLKFEGYSPDTSQVLLDVDEEEKRQRLKGHSQKLAIAFALIHTSKGTPIRIARNLRMCSDCHTYTKLISIIYEREITVRDRNQFHHFKNGTCSCRDYW
;
A
#
# COMPACT_ATOMS: atom_id res chain seq x y z
N MET A 1 -28.16 17.64 -10.87
CA MET A 1 -29.52 18.12 -10.52
C MET A 1 -30.54 17.57 -11.51
N ALA A 2 -31.09 16.40 -11.19
CA ALA A 2 -32.42 15.94 -11.56
C ALA A 2 -32.89 15.18 -10.31
N GLY A 3 -33.99 15.62 -9.71
CA GLY A 3 -34.45 15.13 -8.41
C GLY A 3 -34.88 13.67 -8.49
N THR A 4 -34.14 12.79 -7.83
CA THR A 4 -34.63 11.49 -7.40
C THR A 4 -34.76 11.55 -5.90
N SER A 5 -35.93 11.98 -5.39
CA SER A 5 -36.33 11.64 -4.03
C SER A 5 -36.34 10.11 -3.99
N VAL A 6 -35.41 9.49 -3.26
CA VAL A 6 -35.21 8.03 -3.31
C VAL A 6 -36.46 7.26 -2.88
N LEU A 7 -37.46 7.92 -2.27
CA LEU A 7 -38.67 7.28 -1.79
C LEU A 7 -39.89 8.20 -2.00
N GLN A 8 -40.73 7.94 -3.00
CA GLN A 8 -42.11 8.47 -3.00
C GLN A 8 -42.83 7.84 -1.79
N GLN A 9 -43.33 8.66 -0.86
CA GLN A 9 -44.10 8.18 0.29
C GLN A 9 -45.39 7.49 -0.19
N THR A 10 -45.37 6.16 -0.26
CA THR A 10 -46.58 5.33 -0.28
C THR A 10 -46.90 4.93 1.16
N ASN A 11 -47.80 5.69 1.80
CA ASN A 11 -48.33 5.32 3.10
C ASN A 11 -49.26 4.11 2.94
N PHE A 12 -48.83 2.94 3.40
CA PHE A 12 -49.63 1.71 3.35
C PHE A 12 -50.55 1.58 4.56
N PHE A 13 -50.24 2.29 5.65
CA PHE A 13 -51.03 2.29 6.88
C PHE A 13 -51.37 3.73 7.29
N SER A 14 -52.63 3.99 7.64
CA SER A 14 -53.03 5.25 8.27
C SER A 14 -52.95 5.12 9.79
N PRO A 15 -52.50 6.15 10.54
CA PRO A 15 -52.54 6.12 11.99
C PRO A 15 -53.99 5.93 12.49
N PRO A 16 -54.22 5.15 13.55
CA PRO A 16 -55.56 4.95 14.10
C PRO A 16 -56.12 6.29 14.61
N ALA A 17 -57.41 6.54 14.34
CA ALA A 17 -58.09 7.78 14.71
C ALA A 17 -58.12 8.04 16.24
N ASP A 18 -58.04 6.99 17.05
CA ASP A 18 -57.92 7.03 18.50
C ASP A 18 -56.67 6.23 18.95
N PRO A 19 -55.57 6.89 19.36
CA PRO A 19 -54.43 6.18 19.92
C PRO A 19 -54.83 5.55 21.27
N PRO A 20 -54.45 4.30 21.55
CA PRO A 20 -54.82 3.63 22.79
C PRO A 20 -54.24 4.38 24.01
N GLN A 21 -55.12 4.84 24.91
CA GLN A 21 -54.73 5.47 26.18
C GLN A 21 -54.22 4.40 27.15
N PHE A 22 -52.90 4.18 27.15
CA PHE A 22 -52.23 3.35 28.15
C PHE A 22 -51.74 4.18 29.32
N SER A 23 -51.76 3.60 30.54
CA SER A 23 -51.00 4.17 31.66
C SER A 23 -49.50 4.10 31.36
N GLU A 24 -48.72 5.08 31.87
CA GLU A 24 -47.28 5.19 31.61
C GLU A 24 -46.49 3.91 31.95
N LEU A 25 -46.91 3.21 33.01
CA LEU A 25 -46.34 1.92 33.42
C LEU A 25 -46.60 0.81 32.39
N ASN A 26 -47.80 0.76 31.82
CA ASN A 26 -48.17 -0.23 30.79
C ASN A 26 -47.46 0.04 29.46
N LEU A 27 -47.22 1.31 29.13
CA LEU A 27 -46.46 1.71 27.93
C LEU A 27 -45.01 1.21 28.01
N ARG A 28 -44.30 1.49 29.11
CA ARG A 28 -42.91 1.04 29.31
C ARG A 28 -42.77 -0.48 29.31
N LEU A 29 -43.72 -1.19 29.91
CA LEU A 29 -43.71 -2.65 29.96
C LEU A 29 -43.93 -3.26 28.56
N LYS A 30 -44.74 -2.61 27.71
CA LYS A 30 -44.95 -2.98 26.32
C LYS A 30 -43.75 -2.64 25.43
N GLU A 31 -43.10 -1.50 25.61
CA GLU A 31 -41.85 -1.15 24.93
C GLU A 31 -40.73 -2.16 25.21
N GLN A 32 -40.59 -2.59 26.46
CA GLN A 32 -39.66 -3.67 26.83
C GLN A 32 -40.03 -5.00 26.16
N GLN A 33 -41.33 -5.33 26.05
CA GLN A 33 -41.78 -6.50 25.31
C GLN A 33 -41.43 -6.41 23.83
N CYS A 34 -41.61 -5.26 23.18
CA CYS A 34 -41.19 -5.02 21.79
C CYS A 34 -39.69 -5.26 21.61
N LEU A 35 -38.84 -4.67 22.45
CA LEU A 35 -37.38 -4.88 22.42
C LEU A 35 -37.01 -6.35 22.61
N SER A 36 -37.69 -7.06 23.51
CA SER A 36 -37.45 -8.47 23.77
C SER A 36 -37.79 -9.36 22.58
N LEU A 37 -38.84 -9.02 21.82
CA LEU A 37 -39.21 -9.73 20.60
C LEU A 37 -38.15 -9.50 19.52
N LEU A 38 -37.75 -8.26 19.30
CA LEU A 38 -36.75 -7.90 18.30
C LEU A 38 -35.39 -8.56 18.57
N LYS A 39 -34.95 -8.63 19.83
CA LYS A 39 -33.71 -9.32 20.23
C LYS A 39 -33.73 -10.84 20.00
N ARG A 40 -34.91 -11.45 19.86
CA ARG A 40 -35.07 -12.90 19.65
C ARG A 40 -35.08 -13.30 18.18
N CYS A 41 -35.23 -12.34 17.26
CA CYS A 41 -35.22 -12.59 15.83
C CYS A 41 -33.85 -13.10 15.38
N LYS A 42 -33.83 -14.23 14.66
CA LYS A 42 -32.60 -14.81 14.09
C LYS A 42 -32.53 -14.70 12.58
N ASN A 43 -33.66 -14.40 11.94
CA ASN A 43 -33.81 -14.27 10.51
C ASN A 43 -34.91 -13.25 10.20
N LEU A 44 -35.03 -12.89 8.92
CA LEU A 44 -36.00 -11.89 8.45
C LEU A 44 -37.46 -12.32 8.67
N GLU A 45 -37.78 -13.62 8.65
CA GLU A 45 -39.16 -14.11 8.86
C GLU A 45 -39.61 -13.97 10.31
N ASP A 46 -38.75 -14.30 11.27
CA ASP A 46 -39.00 -14.03 12.70
C ASP A 46 -39.25 -12.53 12.93
N PHE A 47 -38.49 -11.68 12.24
CA PHE A 47 -38.64 -10.23 12.32
C PHE A 47 -39.97 -9.76 11.72
N LYS A 48 -40.38 -10.26 10.55
CA LYS A 48 -41.69 -9.92 9.95
C LYS A 48 -42.84 -10.31 10.88
N GLN A 49 -42.74 -11.45 11.58
CA GLN A 49 -43.72 -11.86 12.59
C GLN A 49 -43.75 -10.89 13.79
N ALA A 50 -42.57 -10.54 14.32
CA ALA A 50 -42.46 -9.56 15.40
C ALA A 50 -43.01 -8.19 14.99
N HIS A 51 -42.68 -7.73 13.78
CA HIS A 51 -43.18 -6.47 13.21
C HIS A 51 -44.71 -6.48 13.10
N ALA A 52 -45.31 -7.53 12.53
CA ALA A 52 -46.77 -7.67 12.43
C ALA A 52 -47.44 -7.67 13.82
N GLN A 53 -46.82 -8.30 14.81
CA GLN A 53 -47.31 -8.31 16.18
C GLN A 53 -47.26 -6.91 16.84
N ILE A 54 -46.18 -6.14 16.61
CA ILE A 54 -46.04 -4.77 17.10
C ILE A 54 -47.07 -3.83 16.45
N VAL A 55 -47.32 -3.99 15.15
CA VAL A 55 -48.40 -3.27 14.43
C VAL A 55 -49.76 -3.60 15.03
N LYS A 56 -50.06 -4.87 15.28
CA LYS A 56 -51.33 -5.31 15.90
C LYS A 56 -51.53 -4.76 17.31
N TRP A 57 -50.43 -4.54 18.06
CA TRP A 57 -50.50 -3.92 19.38
C TRP A 57 -50.70 -2.40 19.34
N GLY A 58 -50.68 -1.77 18.15
CA GLY A 58 -50.82 -0.33 17.98
C GLY A 58 -49.56 0.48 18.32
N PHE A 59 -48.44 -0.19 18.61
CA PHE A 59 -47.18 0.48 18.99
C PHE A 59 -46.30 0.85 17.80
N PHE A 60 -46.68 0.52 16.57
CA PHE A 60 -45.95 0.95 15.38
C PHE A 60 -45.84 2.48 15.28
N TRP A 61 -46.85 3.21 15.73
CA TRP A 61 -46.86 4.67 15.70
C TRP A 61 -46.20 5.32 16.93
N ASN A 62 -45.74 4.51 17.89
CA ASN A 62 -44.89 5.01 18.97
C ASN A 62 -43.48 5.17 18.40
N SER A 63 -42.97 6.41 18.44
CA SER A 63 -41.63 6.79 17.97
C SER A 63 -40.58 5.77 18.41
N PHE A 64 -40.50 5.43 19.70
CA PHE A 64 -39.51 4.49 20.24
C PHE A 64 -39.58 3.09 19.61
N SER A 65 -40.77 2.51 19.48
CA SER A 65 -40.94 1.16 18.93
C SER A 65 -40.63 1.11 17.44
N ALA A 66 -41.02 2.16 16.70
CA ALA A 66 -40.75 2.31 15.28
C ALA A 66 -39.24 2.45 15.02
N SER A 67 -38.54 3.30 15.78
CA SER A 67 -37.08 3.50 15.71
C SER A 67 -36.33 2.17 15.86
N ASN A 68 -36.74 1.36 16.84
CA ASN A 68 -36.11 0.08 17.13
C ASN A 68 -36.42 -0.98 16.06
N LEU A 69 -37.60 -0.93 15.43
CA LEU A 69 -37.93 -1.78 14.28
C LEU A 69 -36.99 -1.50 13.09
N VAL A 70 -36.81 -0.22 12.74
CA VAL A 70 -35.87 0.18 11.67
C VAL A 70 -34.46 -0.24 12.03
N ALA A 71 -33.97 0.06 13.24
CA ALA A 71 -32.62 -0.29 13.66
C ALA A 71 -32.36 -1.81 13.66
N ALA A 72 -33.30 -2.61 14.17
CA ALA A 72 -33.17 -4.06 14.17
C ALA A 72 -33.15 -4.62 12.73
N CYS A 73 -33.98 -4.10 11.82
CA CYS A 73 -34.03 -4.56 10.44
C CYS A 73 -32.84 -4.09 9.59
N ALA A 74 -32.37 -2.87 9.80
CA ALA A 74 -31.34 -2.25 8.97
C ALA A 74 -29.91 -2.64 9.38
N LEU A 75 -29.66 -2.89 10.68
CA LEU A 75 -28.30 -3.08 11.20
C LEU A 75 -27.95 -4.53 11.52
N SER A 76 -28.93 -5.44 11.61
CA SER A 76 -28.67 -6.86 11.86
C SER A 76 -28.10 -7.57 10.62
N ASP A 77 -27.30 -8.61 10.82
CA ASP A 77 -26.70 -9.36 9.70
C ASP A 77 -27.73 -10.17 8.90
N TRP A 78 -28.87 -10.51 9.52
CA TRP A 78 -30.02 -11.14 8.86
C TRP A 78 -31.03 -10.14 8.30
N GLY A 79 -30.76 -8.84 8.45
CA GLY A 79 -31.66 -7.75 8.11
C GLY A 79 -31.92 -7.59 6.61
N SER A 80 -32.82 -6.67 6.26
CA SER A 80 -33.11 -6.29 4.87
C SER A 80 -33.22 -4.77 4.79
N LEU A 81 -32.29 -4.14 4.08
CA LEU A 81 -32.26 -2.69 3.93
C LEU A 81 -33.51 -2.18 3.19
N ASP A 82 -33.99 -2.89 2.18
CA ASP A 82 -35.23 -2.55 1.46
C ASP A 82 -36.46 -2.59 2.37
N TYR A 83 -36.53 -3.59 3.26
CA TYR A 83 -37.62 -3.70 4.22
C TYR A 83 -37.53 -2.59 5.28
N ALA A 84 -36.33 -2.28 5.75
CA ALA A 84 -36.10 -1.16 6.66
C ALA A 84 -36.48 0.19 6.02
N CYS A 85 -36.14 0.41 4.74
CA CYS A 85 -36.60 1.57 3.98
C CYS A 85 -38.13 1.64 3.93
N SER A 86 -38.80 0.51 3.70
CA SER A 86 -40.26 0.44 3.66
C SER A 86 -40.91 0.81 4.99
N ILE A 87 -40.29 0.41 6.12
CA ILE A 87 -40.72 0.84 7.47
C ILE A 87 -40.46 2.33 7.66
N PHE A 88 -39.26 2.82 7.31
CA PHE A 88 -38.87 4.22 7.43
C PHE A 88 -39.80 5.17 6.67
N GLN A 89 -40.26 4.78 5.48
CA GLN A 89 -41.22 5.56 4.69
C GLN A 89 -42.55 5.83 5.41
N GLN A 90 -42.95 4.96 6.36
CA GLN A 90 -44.22 5.14 7.09
C GLN A 90 -44.11 6.19 8.21
N PHE A 91 -42.91 6.66 8.56
CA PHE A 91 -42.75 7.72 9.55
C PHE A 91 -43.26 9.05 8.98
N HIS A 92 -44.15 9.70 9.74
CA HIS A 92 -44.60 11.05 9.43
C HIS A 92 -43.52 12.07 9.80
N GLU A 93 -42.92 11.91 10.98
CA GLU A 93 -41.88 12.79 11.52
C GLU A 93 -40.68 11.95 11.98
N PRO A 94 -39.82 11.47 11.05
CA PRO A 94 -38.58 10.79 11.43
C PRO A 94 -37.62 11.78 12.10
N GLY A 95 -37.00 11.37 13.21
CA GLY A 95 -36.01 12.15 13.94
C GLY A 95 -34.57 11.77 13.58
N THR A 96 -33.63 12.37 14.28
CA THR A 96 -32.18 12.19 14.07
C THR A 96 -31.75 10.72 14.18
N PHE A 97 -32.34 9.96 15.11
CA PHE A 97 -31.99 8.55 15.30
C PHE A 97 -32.36 7.67 14.10
N GLU A 98 -33.55 7.87 13.50
CA GLU A 98 -34.01 7.09 12.36
C GLU A 98 -33.13 7.38 11.13
N PHE A 99 -32.85 8.67 10.86
CA PHE A 99 -31.96 9.07 9.78
C PHE A 99 -30.54 8.51 9.97
N ASN A 100 -29.96 8.64 11.17
CA ASN A 100 -28.65 8.07 11.49
C ASN A 100 -28.62 6.55 11.28
N THR A 101 -29.71 5.86 11.61
CA THR A 101 -29.85 4.42 11.40
C THR A 101 -29.81 4.08 9.92
N MET A 102 -30.59 4.78 9.09
CA MET A 102 -30.59 4.55 7.63
C MET A 102 -29.25 4.88 6.99
N ILE A 103 -28.66 6.04 7.32
CA ILE A 103 -27.33 6.44 6.81
C ILE A 103 -26.29 5.37 7.15
N ARG A 104 -26.26 4.88 8.40
CA ARG A 104 -25.32 3.84 8.83
C ARG A 104 -25.57 2.51 8.12
N ALA A 105 -26.82 2.13 7.89
CA ALA A 105 -27.18 0.90 7.21
C ALA A 105 -26.76 0.93 5.73
N HIS A 106 -27.01 2.03 5.02
CA HIS A 106 -26.50 2.22 3.65
C HIS A 106 -24.96 2.14 3.59
N VAL A 107 -24.26 2.72 4.56
CA VAL A 107 -22.79 2.60 4.64
C VAL A 107 -22.34 1.17 4.97
N LYS A 108 -23.11 0.41 5.76
CA LYS A 108 -22.85 -1.02 6.05
C LYS A 108 -22.95 -1.87 4.79
N ASP A 109 -23.98 -1.62 3.97
CA ASP A 109 -24.26 -2.36 2.74
C ASP A 109 -23.49 -1.82 1.51
N MET A 110 -22.52 -0.92 1.73
CA MET A 110 -21.69 -0.29 0.70
C MET A 110 -22.45 0.60 -0.32
N ASN A 111 -23.68 1.00 0.03
CA ASN A 111 -24.50 1.95 -0.73
C ASN A 111 -24.18 3.40 -0.33
N PHE A 112 -22.94 3.82 -0.57
CA PHE A 112 -22.42 5.10 -0.07
C PHE A 112 -23.13 6.34 -0.62
N GLN A 113 -23.62 6.27 -1.87
CA GLN A 113 -24.35 7.40 -2.48
C GLN A 113 -25.68 7.64 -1.78
N ASP A 114 -26.42 6.57 -1.49
CA ASP A 114 -27.72 6.67 -0.79
C ASP A 114 -27.56 7.20 0.63
N ALA A 115 -26.45 6.88 1.31
CA ALA A 115 -26.14 7.47 2.60
C ALA A 115 -26.07 9.01 2.54
N LEU A 116 -25.51 9.57 1.46
CA LEU A 116 -25.49 11.03 1.24
C LEU A 116 -26.88 11.57 0.87
N VAL A 117 -27.69 10.79 0.14
CA VAL A 117 -29.07 11.19 -0.19
C VAL A 117 -29.95 11.25 1.06
N PHE A 118 -29.86 10.26 1.96
CA PHE A 118 -30.59 10.29 3.24
C PHE A 118 -30.17 11.48 4.11
N TYR A 119 -28.90 11.90 4.06
CA TYR A 119 -28.47 13.11 4.73
C TYR A 119 -29.07 14.38 4.12
N TYR A 120 -29.13 14.44 2.79
CA TYR A 120 -29.81 15.54 2.10
C TYR A 120 -31.30 15.61 2.48
N GLU A 121 -31.99 14.47 2.51
CA GLU A 121 -33.39 14.39 2.95
C GLU A 121 -33.57 14.82 4.41
N MET A 122 -32.66 14.41 5.31
CA MET A 122 -32.65 14.83 6.70
C MET A 122 -32.64 16.36 6.83
N LEU A 123 -31.78 17.03 6.04
CA LEU A 123 -31.69 18.49 6.02
C LEU A 123 -32.92 19.16 5.39
N GLU A 124 -33.48 18.59 4.31
CA GLU A 124 -34.71 19.10 3.69
C GLU A 124 -35.91 19.05 4.63
N ARG A 125 -36.00 18.02 5.47
CA ARG A 125 -37.04 17.89 6.50
C ARG A 125 -36.78 18.72 7.76
N GLY A 126 -35.68 19.48 7.80
CA GLY A 126 -35.32 20.32 8.95
C GLY A 126 -34.89 19.53 10.19
N VAL A 127 -34.47 18.28 10.02
CA VAL A 127 -33.97 17.45 11.13
C VAL A 127 -32.48 17.74 11.32
N GLU A 128 -32.10 18.16 12.52
CA GLU A 128 -30.71 18.54 12.81
C GLU A 128 -29.79 17.31 12.94
N PRO A 129 -28.64 17.29 12.25
CA PRO A 129 -27.63 16.25 12.42
C PRO A 129 -26.93 16.34 13.76
N ASP A 130 -26.46 15.18 14.25
CA ASP A 130 -25.69 15.07 15.49
C ASP A 130 -24.28 14.52 15.24
N ASN A 131 -23.51 14.34 16.32
CA ASN A 131 -22.17 13.78 16.25
C ASN A 131 -22.12 12.32 15.76
N PHE A 132 -23.23 11.59 15.76
CA PHE A 132 -23.32 10.23 15.20
C PHE A 132 -23.64 10.22 13.70
N THR A 133 -24.17 11.31 13.14
CA THR A 133 -24.44 11.46 11.71
C THR A 133 -23.15 11.50 10.90
N TYR A 134 -22.22 12.38 11.29
CA TYR A 134 -21.04 12.73 10.47
C TYR A 134 -20.06 11.58 10.22
N PRO A 135 -19.70 10.72 11.19
CA PRO A 135 -18.77 9.61 10.96
C PRO A 135 -19.19 8.69 9.81
N ALA A 136 -20.49 8.39 9.69
CA ALA A 136 -21.02 7.55 8.62
C ALA A 136 -20.92 8.25 7.25
N LEU A 137 -21.23 9.54 7.20
CA LEU A 137 -21.13 10.34 5.97
C LEU A 137 -19.69 10.53 5.50
N PHE A 138 -18.77 10.78 6.43
CA PHE A 138 -17.34 10.86 6.12
C PHE A 138 -16.79 9.54 5.61
N LYS A 139 -17.26 8.40 6.15
CA LYS A 139 -16.95 7.08 5.60
C LYS A 139 -17.48 6.92 4.18
N ALA A 140 -18.71 7.37 3.89
CA ALA A 140 -19.26 7.36 2.54
C ALA A 140 -18.41 8.22 1.57
N CYS A 141 -18.09 9.45 1.95
CA CYS A 141 -17.24 10.35 1.14
C CYS A 141 -15.85 9.75 0.88
N ALA A 142 -15.23 9.14 1.89
CA ALA A 142 -13.92 8.50 1.80
C ALA A 142 -13.88 7.36 0.76
N TRP A 143 -14.96 6.57 0.67
CA TRP A 143 -15.11 5.48 -0.29
C TRP A 143 -15.42 6.00 -1.70
N LEU A 144 -16.30 6.99 -1.82
CA LEU A 144 -16.67 7.61 -3.09
C LEU A 144 -15.58 8.54 -3.67
N LYS A 145 -14.56 8.90 -2.87
CA LYS A 145 -13.61 9.99 -3.19
C LYS A 145 -14.31 11.33 -3.43
N ALA A 146 -15.44 11.53 -2.75
CA ALA A 146 -16.32 12.69 -2.88
C ALA A 146 -15.81 13.85 -2.01
N LYS A 147 -14.72 14.48 -2.45
CA LYS A 147 -14.03 15.50 -1.65
C LYS A 147 -14.86 16.76 -1.43
N GLU A 148 -15.63 17.17 -2.44
CA GLU A 148 -16.42 18.41 -2.40
C GLU A 148 -17.59 18.27 -1.42
N GLU A 149 -18.30 17.14 -1.48
CA GLU A 149 -19.35 16.75 -0.54
C GLU A 149 -18.78 16.63 0.87
N GLY A 150 -17.61 15.99 1.03
CA GLY A 150 -16.91 15.90 2.31
C GLY A 150 -16.58 17.26 2.91
N MET A 151 -16.18 18.25 2.09
CA MET A 151 -15.92 19.62 2.53
C MET A 151 -17.20 20.37 2.93
N GLN A 152 -18.31 20.17 2.22
CA GLN A 152 -19.60 20.75 2.59
C GLN A 152 -20.09 20.20 3.95
N ILE A 153 -19.98 18.87 4.13
CA ILE A 153 -20.34 18.20 5.38
C ILE A 153 -19.42 18.67 6.53
N HIS A 154 -18.13 18.87 6.27
CA HIS A 154 -17.21 19.47 7.26
C HIS A 154 -17.63 20.90 7.63
N GLY A 155 -18.10 21.71 6.67
CA GLY A 155 -18.69 23.01 6.97
C GLY A 155 -19.92 22.92 7.89
N HIS A 156 -20.75 21.89 7.72
CA HIS A 156 -21.88 21.62 8.62
C HIS A 156 -21.43 21.20 10.02
N VAL A 157 -20.36 20.42 10.17
CA VAL A 157 -19.78 20.10 11.49
C VAL A 157 -19.51 21.36 12.31
N PHE A 158 -18.87 22.38 11.71
CA PHE A 158 -18.65 23.68 12.36
C PHE A 158 -19.96 24.44 12.62
N LYS A 159 -20.87 24.46 11.64
CA LYS A 159 -22.15 25.17 11.76
C LYS A 159 -22.99 24.66 12.95
N PHE A 160 -22.96 23.36 13.22
CA PHE A 160 -23.74 22.72 14.27
C PHE A 160 -22.96 22.50 15.58
N GLY A 161 -21.72 22.99 15.70
CA GLY A 161 -20.97 22.99 16.96
C GLY A 161 -20.31 21.66 17.32
N PHE A 162 -19.98 20.82 16.33
CA PHE A 162 -19.35 19.51 16.52
C PHE A 162 -17.84 19.49 16.19
N GLU A 163 -17.22 20.66 16.02
CA GLU A 163 -15.81 20.79 15.64
C GLU A 163 -14.83 20.23 16.67
N SER A 164 -15.23 20.16 17.94
CA SER A 164 -14.42 19.59 19.04
C SER A 164 -14.75 18.13 19.35
N ASP A 165 -15.71 17.50 18.64
CA ASP A 165 -16.04 16.09 18.87
C ASP A 165 -14.94 15.17 18.32
N LEU A 166 -14.31 14.39 19.20
CA LEU A 166 -13.19 13.52 18.85
C LEU A 166 -13.55 12.46 17.79
N TYR A 167 -14.75 11.91 17.80
CA TYR A 167 -15.16 10.89 16.83
C TYR A 167 -15.37 11.52 15.44
N VAL A 168 -15.93 12.73 15.40
CA VAL A 168 -16.10 13.52 14.17
C VAL A 168 -14.74 13.91 13.60
N GLN A 169 -13.84 14.45 14.42
CA GLN A 169 -12.47 14.82 14.02
C GLN A 169 -11.66 13.63 13.49
N ASN A 170 -11.71 12.47 14.17
CA ASN A 170 -11.04 11.26 13.70
C ASN A 170 -11.59 10.78 12.35
N SER A 171 -12.90 10.91 12.14
CA SER A 171 -13.56 10.55 10.88
C SER A 171 -13.19 11.52 9.75
N LEU A 172 -13.05 12.81 10.05
CA LEU A 172 -12.56 13.84 9.12
C LEU A 172 -11.14 13.56 8.64
N ILE A 173 -10.22 13.22 9.56
CA ILE A 173 -8.83 12.85 9.24
C ILE A 173 -8.81 11.73 8.20
N ASN A 174 -9.59 10.67 8.44
CA ASN A 174 -9.68 9.54 7.52
C ASN A 174 -10.33 9.91 6.17
N MET A 175 -11.39 10.72 6.18
CA MET A 175 -12.06 11.16 4.95
C MET A 175 -11.12 11.96 4.04
N TYR A 176 -10.47 12.99 4.59
CA TYR A 176 -9.50 13.79 3.83
C TYR A 176 -8.32 12.93 3.34
N GLY A 177 -7.78 12.06 4.20
CA GLY A 177 -6.69 11.15 3.82
C GLY A 177 -7.08 10.25 2.65
N LYS A 178 -8.26 9.62 2.70
CA LYS A 178 -8.76 8.76 1.61
C LYS A 178 -9.10 9.53 0.35
N CYS A 179 -9.48 10.80 0.44
CA CYS A 179 -9.71 11.66 -0.74
C CYS A 179 -8.40 12.21 -1.35
N GLY A 180 -7.23 11.88 -0.80
CA GLY A 180 -5.93 12.37 -1.28
C GLY A 180 -5.55 13.76 -0.73
N GLU A 181 -6.41 14.35 0.10
CA GLU A 181 -6.24 15.68 0.67
C GLU A 181 -5.47 15.63 2.00
N ILE A 182 -4.25 15.10 1.95
CA ILE A 182 -3.44 14.83 3.15
C ILE A 182 -3.11 16.09 3.95
N GLN A 183 -3.02 17.25 3.30
CA GLN A 183 -2.77 18.53 3.97
C GLN A 183 -3.92 18.89 4.90
N HIS A 184 -5.17 18.70 4.45
CA HIS A 184 -6.36 18.91 5.28
C HIS A 184 -6.44 17.87 6.40
N SER A 185 -6.10 16.61 6.13
CA SER A 185 -6.02 15.55 7.15
C SER A 185 -5.01 15.90 8.27
N CYS A 186 -3.81 16.36 7.92
CA CYS A 186 -2.81 16.84 8.88
C CYS A 186 -3.28 18.08 9.63
N ALA A 187 -3.89 19.05 8.95
CA ALA A 187 -4.38 20.27 9.58
C ALA A 187 -5.45 20.00 10.64
N VAL A 188 -6.40 19.11 10.36
CA VAL A 188 -7.40 18.68 11.35
C VAL A 188 -6.70 18.07 12.57
N PHE A 189 -5.77 17.13 12.36
CA PHE A 189 -5.03 16.48 13.46
C PHE A 189 -4.22 17.46 14.32
N GLU A 190 -3.54 18.42 13.69
CA GLU A 190 -2.74 19.44 14.37
C GLU A 190 -3.60 20.39 15.21
N GLN A 191 -4.80 20.72 14.74
CA GLN A 191 -5.76 21.61 15.41
C GLN A 191 -6.57 20.92 16.52
N MET A 192 -6.45 19.60 16.70
CA MET A 192 -7.13 18.90 17.81
C MET A 192 -6.52 19.28 19.16
N ASP A 193 -7.36 19.84 20.04
CA ASP A 193 -6.99 20.15 21.44
C ASP A 193 -6.66 18.88 22.22
N GLU A 194 -7.51 17.86 22.10
CA GLU A 194 -7.30 16.54 22.69
C GLU A 194 -7.06 15.50 21.60
N LYS A 195 -6.05 14.65 21.79
CA LYS A 195 -5.74 13.55 20.88
C LYS A 195 -5.97 12.23 21.59
N SER A 196 -6.46 11.25 20.84
CA SER A 196 -6.66 9.88 21.31
C SER A 196 -5.81 8.90 20.51
N VAL A 197 -5.72 7.64 20.96
CA VAL A 197 -5.09 6.56 20.17
C VAL A 197 -5.72 6.47 18.78
N ALA A 198 -7.05 6.62 18.67
CA ALA A 198 -7.75 6.63 17.39
C ALA A 198 -7.32 7.80 16.48
N SER A 199 -7.05 8.98 17.05
CA SER A 199 -6.54 10.15 16.31
C SER A 199 -5.17 9.87 15.69
N TRP A 200 -4.25 9.30 16.47
CA TRP A 200 -2.94 8.87 16.00
C TRP A 200 -3.03 7.76 14.94
N SER A 201 -3.85 6.74 15.18
CA SER A 201 -4.12 5.66 14.22
C SER A 201 -4.67 6.21 12.89
N ALA A 202 -5.61 7.15 12.94
CA ALA A 202 -6.22 7.75 11.76
C ALA A 202 -5.22 8.52 10.90
N ILE A 203 -4.37 9.37 11.50
CA ILE A 203 -3.38 10.14 10.74
C ILE A 203 -2.25 9.26 10.19
N ILE A 204 -1.85 8.20 10.91
CA ILE A 204 -0.87 7.21 10.41
C ILE A 204 -1.47 6.46 9.22
N ALA A 205 -2.71 6.00 9.32
CA ALA A 205 -3.41 5.30 8.23
C ALA A 205 -3.59 6.20 6.99
N ALA A 206 -3.93 7.48 7.18
CA ALA A 206 -4.04 8.45 6.10
C ALA A 206 -2.71 8.61 5.34
N ASN A 207 -1.60 8.81 6.06
CA ASN A 207 -0.26 8.90 5.46
C ASN A 207 0.14 7.60 4.75
N ALA A 208 -0.12 6.44 5.36
CA ALA A 208 0.18 5.14 4.78
C ALA A 208 -0.59 4.88 3.48
N SER A 209 -1.87 5.29 3.41
CA SER A 209 -2.70 5.12 2.22
C SER A 209 -2.20 5.90 1.00
N LEU A 210 -1.36 6.92 1.22
CA LEU A 210 -0.72 7.72 0.17
C LEU A 210 0.77 7.37 -0.01
N GLY A 211 1.25 6.28 0.60
CA GLY A 211 2.64 5.84 0.50
C GLY A 211 3.63 6.77 1.20
N MET A 212 3.19 7.64 2.10
CA MET A 212 4.06 8.56 2.87
C MET A 212 4.72 7.85 4.06
N TRP A 213 5.42 6.74 3.80
CA TRP A 213 5.96 5.83 4.81
C TRP A 213 6.84 6.51 5.86
N TYR A 214 7.68 7.48 5.44
CA TYR A 214 8.54 8.22 6.36
C TYR A 214 7.72 9.03 7.38
N LYS A 215 6.63 9.66 6.93
CA LYS A 215 5.73 10.40 7.83
C LYS A 215 5.03 9.48 8.82
N CYS A 216 4.67 8.25 8.43
CA CYS A 216 4.11 7.27 9.36
C CYS A 216 5.04 7.02 10.56
N LEU A 217 6.33 6.79 10.30
CA LEU A 217 7.32 6.57 11.36
C LEU A 217 7.57 7.83 12.20
N MET A 218 7.57 9.01 11.58
CA MET A 218 7.71 10.30 12.27
C MET A 218 6.54 10.55 13.22
N VAL A 219 5.30 10.40 12.73
CA VAL A 219 4.08 10.58 13.53
C VAL A 219 4.02 9.57 14.68
N PHE A 220 4.46 8.32 14.45
CA PHE A 220 4.60 7.34 15.52
C PHE A 220 5.66 7.70 16.56
N GLY A 221 6.76 8.31 16.13
CA GLY A 221 7.76 8.89 17.03
C GLY A 221 7.15 9.95 17.95
N ASN A 222 6.34 10.85 17.39
CA ASN A 222 5.62 11.89 18.14
C ASN A 222 4.59 11.28 19.10
N MET A 223 3.81 10.29 18.64
CA MET A 223 2.90 9.51 19.49
C MET A 223 3.64 8.89 20.68
N SER A 224 4.88 8.44 20.50
CA SER A 224 5.66 7.82 21.58
C SER A 224 6.27 8.84 22.54
N SER A 225 6.48 10.08 22.11
CA SER A 225 7.01 11.16 22.96
C SER A 225 5.94 11.94 23.70
N GLU A 226 4.76 12.11 23.10
CA GLU A 226 3.65 12.89 23.64
C GLU A 226 2.76 12.01 24.54
N GLY A 227 3.32 11.43 25.60
CA GLY A 227 2.59 10.63 26.59
C GLY A 227 2.73 9.12 26.39
N SER A 228 2.12 8.35 27.31
CA SER A 228 2.21 6.88 27.35
C SER A 228 1.13 6.21 26.50
N TRP A 229 1.01 6.59 25.23
CA TRP A 229 0.03 5.98 24.33
C TRP A 229 0.39 4.54 24.01
N ARG A 230 -0.63 3.67 23.97
CA ARG A 230 -0.48 2.28 23.52
C ARG A 230 -1.02 2.15 22.10
N PRO A 231 -0.15 1.98 21.09
CA PRO A 231 -0.56 1.77 19.72
C PRO A 231 -1.39 0.50 19.56
N GLU A 232 -2.45 0.60 18.77
CA GLU A 232 -3.25 -0.54 18.34
C GLU A 232 -2.45 -1.46 17.41
N GLU A 233 -2.89 -2.72 17.32
CA GLU A 233 -2.28 -3.74 16.46
C GLU A 233 -2.22 -3.29 14.99
N SER A 234 -3.31 -2.72 14.48
CA SER A 234 -3.42 -2.20 13.10
C SER A 234 -2.39 -1.11 12.80
N THR A 235 -2.15 -0.22 13.75
CA THR A 235 -1.14 0.84 13.66
C THR A 235 0.26 0.23 13.64
N LEU A 236 0.55 -0.76 14.48
CA LEU A 236 1.85 -1.44 14.49
C LEU A 236 2.11 -2.22 13.19
N VAL A 237 1.09 -2.89 12.62
CA VAL A 237 1.20 -3.52 11.29
C VAL A 237 1.48 -2.50 10.20
N THR A 238 0.82 -1.34 10.25
CA THR A 238 1.08 -0.23 9.31
C THR A 238 2.52 0.28 9.42
N LEU A 239 3.07 0.34 10.63
CA LEU A 239 4.46 0.75 10.87
C LEU A 239 5.46 -0.30 10.42
N LEU A 240 5.16 -1.59 10.58
CA LEU A 240 5.97 -2.66 9.98
C LEU A 240 6.05 -2.51 8.46
N SER A 241 4.91 -2.26 7.80
CA SER A 241 4.87 -1.98 6.36
C SER A 241 5.69 -0.74 5.98
N ALA A 242 5.61 0.34 6.77
CA ALA A 242 6.45 1.52 6.55
C ALA A 242 7.96 1.18 6.63
N CYS A 243 8.37 0.36 7.61
CA CYS A 243 9.75 -0.13 7.71
C CYS A 243 10.15 -0.99 6.50
N THR A 244 9.28 -1.88 6.03
CA THR A 244 9.46 -2.68 4.80
C THR A 244 9.75 -1.78 3.60
N HIS A 245 8.93 -0.75 3.37
CA HIS A 245 9.08 0.13 2.22
C HIS A 245 10.35 0.99 2.30
N LEU A 246 10.76 1.40 3.50
CA LEU A 246 11.93 2.25 3.71
C LEU A 246 13.24 1.45 3.87
N GLY A 247 13.16 0.13 4.07
CA GLY A 247 14.31 -0.70 4.43
C GLY A 247 14.87 -0.38 5.83
N ALA A 248 14.02 0.10 6.75
CA ALA A 248 14.41 0.57 8.07
C ALA A 248 14.35 -0.56 9.11
N LEU A 249 15.40 -1.40 9.13
CA LEU A 249 15.45 -2.60 9.96
C LEU A 249 15.45 -2.29 11.47
N ASP A 250 16.16 -1.27 11.92
CA ASP A 250 16.28 -1.01 13.36
C ASP A 250 15.00 -0.41 13.93
N LEU A 251 14.35 0.49 13.18
CA LEU A 251 12.97 0.91 13.47
C LEU A 251 12.00 -0.28 13.42
N GLY A 252 12.13 -1.19 12.44
CA GLY A 252 11.35 -2.43 12.36
C GLY A 252 11.51 -3.32 13.60
N LYS A 253 12.73 -3.48 14.12
CA LYS A 253 12.99 -4.18 15.39
C LYS A 253 12.37 -3.46 16.58
N CYS A 254 12.38 -2.12 16.60
CA CYS A 254 11.71 -1.34 17.66
C CYS A 254 10.19 -1.58 17.64
N THR A 255 9.57 -1.59 16.46
CA THR A 255 8.14 -1.89 16.27
C THR A 255 7.82 -3.32 16.69
N HIS A 256 8.65 -4.30 16.33
CA HIS A 256 8.50 -5.68 16.80
C HIS A 256 8.60 -5.77 18.33
N GLY A 257 9.54 -5.05 18.95
CA GLY A 257 9.62 -4.95 20.41
C GLY A 257 8.38 -4.31 21.04
N ALA A 258 7.76 -3.32 20.39
CA ALA A 258 6.51 -2.72 20.85
C ALA A 258 5.32 -3.69 20.74
N LEU A 259 5.23 -4.48 19.66
CA LEU A 259 4.25 -5.55 19.52
C LEU A 259 4.32 -6.55 20.67
N LEU A 260 5.51 -7.06 20.99
CA LEU A 260 5.71 -8.04 22.06
C LEU A 260 5.41 -7.51 23.47
N ARG A 261 5.45 -6.18 23.67
CA ARG A 261 5.06 -5.56 24.95
C ARG A 261 3.56 -5.30 25.06
N ASN A 262 2.89 -5.09 23.92
CA ASN A 262 1.49 -4.67 23.88
C ASN A 262 0.53 -5.85 23.66
N ILE A 263 0.99 -6.96 23.10
CA ILE A 263 0.15 -8.06 22.63
C ILE A 263 0.69 -9.38 23.19
N SER A 264 -0.18 -10.16 23.86
CA SER A 264 0.18 -11.44 24.47
C SER A 264 0.42 -12.55 23.43
N GLU A 265 -0.41 -12.61 22.39
CA GLU A 265 -0.32 -13.60 21.30
C GLU A 265 -0.45 -12.91 19.94
N LEU A 266 0.53 -13.13 19.07
CA LEU A 266 0.52 -12.58 17.72
C LEU A 266 -0.31 -13.48 16.80
N ASN A 267 -1.37 -12.94 16.21
CA ASN A 267 -2.14 -13.65 15.19
C ASN A 267 -1.32 -13.83 13.89
N VAL A 268 -1.86 -14.63 12.97
CA VAL A 268 -1.21 -14.96 11.68
C VAL A 268 -0.89 -13.71 10.83
N ILE A 269 -1.72 -12.66 10.91
CA ILE A 269 -1.56 -11.43 10.12
C ILE A 269 -0.34 -10.65 10.62
N VAL A 270 -0.22 -10.49 11.94
CA VAL A 270 0.94 -9.81 12.55
C VAL A 270 2.22 -10.61 12.34
N GLN A 271 2.18 -11.93 12.51
CA GLN A 271 3.32 -12.81 12.26
C GLN A 271 3.80 -12.69 10.80
N THR A 272 2.87 -12.71 9.84
CA THR A 272 3.17 -12.55 8.41
C THR A 272 3.76 -11.18 8.11
N SER A 273 3.23 -10.12 8.71
CA SER A 273 3.74 -8.74 8.56
C SER A 273 5.16 -8.58 9.14
N LEU A 274 5.46 -9.26 10.24
CA LEU A 274 6.82 -9.29 10.81
C LEU A 274 7.80 -9.99 9.89
N ILE A 275 7.41 -11.13 9.31
CA ILE A 275 8.24 -11.85 8.34
C ILE A 275 8.51 -10.95 7.13
N ASP A 276 7.48 -10.32 6.56
CA ASP A 276 7.63 -9.41 5.41
C ASP A 276 8.61 -8.27 5.71
N MET A 277 8.45 -7.63 6.89
CA MET A 277 9.36 -6.58 7.34
C MET A 277 10.81 -7.07 7.45
N TYR A 278 11.06 -8.19 8.12
CA TYR A 278 12.44 -8.69 8.28
C TYR A 278 13.07 -9.07 6.95
N VAL A 279 12.35 -9.78 6.09
CA VAL A 279 12.90 -10.26 4.81
C VAL A 279 13.17 -9.09 3.86
N LYS A 280 12.21 -8.16 3.72
CA LYS A 280 12.37 -6.97 2.84
C LYS A 280 13.21 -5.85 3.46
N CYS A 281 13.65 -5.98 4.71
CA CYS A 281 14.73 -5.17 5.29
C CYS A 281 16.11 -5.86 5.21
N GLY A 282 16.21 -7.01 4.52
CA GLY A 282 17.47 -7.71 4.27
C GLY A 282 17.95 -8.57 5.45
N TYR A 283 17.06 -8.95 6.38
CA TYR A 283 17.37 -9.88 7.48
C TYR A 283 16.62 -11.21 7.32
N LEU A 284 16.94 -11.91 6.23
CA LEU A 284 16.29 -13.15 5.80
C LEU A 284 16.25 -14.23 6.91
N GLU A 285 17.37 -14.45 7.60
CA GLU A 285 17.48 -15.43 8.69
C GLU A 285 16.41 -15.26 9.77
N LYS A 286 16.14 -14.00 10.16
CA LYS A 286 15.13 -13.72 11.17
C LYS A 286 13.72 -13.97 10.64
N GLY A 287 13.47 -13.64 9.37
CA GLY A 287 12.22 -13.94 8.67
C GLY A 287 11.95 -15.44 8.61
N LEU A 288 12.92 -16.24 8.16
CA LEU A 288 12.85 -17.70 8.11
C LEU A 288 12.62 -18.31 9.51
N SER A 289 13.32 -17.80 10.53
CA SER A 289 13.13 -18.24 11.92
C SER A 289 11.71 -18.00 12.43
N LEU A 290 11.11 -16.85 12.09
CA LEU A 290 9.73 -16.54 12.46
C LEU A 290 8.73 -17.40 11.70
N PHE A 291 8.93 -17.58 10.38
CA PHE A 291 8.10 -18.43 9.53
C PHE A 291 8.06 -19.89 10.03
N LYS A 292 9.22 -20.45 10.39
CA LYS A 292 9.33 -21.81 10.96
C LYS A 292 8.61 -21.95 12.30
N LYS A 293 8.51 -20.86 13.09
CA LYS A 293 7.83 -20.85 14.40
C LYS A 293 6.32 -20.66 14.33
N MET A 294 5.76 -20.31 13.17
CA MET A 294 4.31 -20.19 13.02
C MET A 294 3.63 -21.54 13.25
N THR A 295 2.64 -21.58 14.13
CA THR A 295 1.83 -22.77 14.41
C THR A 295 0.83 -23.05 13.30
N LYS A 296 0.30 -22.00 12.69
CA LYS A 296 -0.60 -22.05 11.54
C LYS A 296 -0.09 -21.10 10.46
N ARG A 297 0.24 -21.65 9.31
CA ARG A 297 0.61 -20.88 8.11
C ARG A 297 -0.62 -20.71 7.23
N ASN A 298 -0.63 -19.63 6.47
CA ASN A 298 -1.60 -19.38 5.42
C ASN A 298 -0.88 -19.02 4.12
N GLN A 299 -1.64 -18.96 3.03
CA GLN A 299 -1.15 -18.60 1.71
C GLN A 299 -0.34 -17.29 1.69
N MET A 300 -0.75 -16.27 2.47
CA MET A 300 -0.01 -15.00 2.56
C MET A 300 1.37 -15.18 3.20
N SER A 301 1.50 -15.99 4.25
CA SER A 301 2.79 -16.26 4.88
C SER A 301 3.78 -16.97 3.94
N TYR A 302 3.30 -17.90 3.11
CA TYR A 302 4.09 -18.55 2.06
C TYR A 302 4.49 -17.56 0.98
N THR A 303 3.54 -16.76 0.49
CA THR A 303 3.78 -15.74 -0.54
C THR A 303 4.88 -14.76 -0.14
N VAL A 304 4.82 -14.25 1.10
CA VAL A 304 5.83 -13.35 1.67
C VAL A 304 7.20 -14.02 1.69
N MET A 305 7.27 -15.29 2.09
CA MET A 305 8.53 -16.01 2.20
C MET A 305 9.14 -16.33 0.83
N ILE A 306 8.33 -16.81 -0.12
CA ILE A 306 8.74 -17.09 -1.51
C ILE A 306 9.23 -15.80 -2.19
N SER A 307 8.45 -14.72 -2.14
CA SER A 307 8.82 -13.43 -2.73
C SER A 307 10.06 -12.84 -2.06
N GLY A 308 10.18 -13.01 -0.75
CA GLY A 308 11.32 -12.57 0.02
C GLY A 308 12.62 -13.30 -0.35
N LEU A 309 12.57 -14.61 -0.55
CA LEU A 309 13.70 -15.42 -1.06
C LEU A 309 14.04 -15.06 -2.52
N ALA A 310 13.02 -14.83 -3.35
CA ALA A 310 13.18 -14.36 -4.72
C ALA A 310 13.96 -13.04 -4.79
N MET A 311 13.59 -12.06 -3.97
CA MET A 311 14.30 -10.78 -3.90
C MET A 311 15.76 -10.94 -3.43
N GLN A 312 16.09 -12.02 -2.73
CA GLN A 312 17.45 -12.30 -2.25
C GLN A 312 18.29 -13.08 -3.28
N GLY A 313 17.67 -13.60 -4.34
CA GLY A 313 18.31 -14.49 -5.32
C GLY A 313 18.38 -15.96 -4.87
N HIS A 314 17.65 -16.33 -3.81
CA HIS A 314 17.62 -17.70 -3.27
C HIS A 314 16.50 -18.52 -3.94
N GLY A 315 16.58 -18.68 -5.27
CA GLY A 315 15.53 -19.30 -6.09
C GLY A 315 15.19 -20.74 -5.68
N GLU A 316 16.20 -21.58 -5.45
CA GLU A 316 15.96 -22.98 -5.04
C GLU A 316 15.29 -23.10 -3.67
N GLU A 317 15.70 -22.28 -2.69
CA GLU A 317 15.03 -22.24 -1.39
C GLU A 317 13.58 -21.77 -1.53
N ALA A 318 13.31 -20.81 -2.43
CA ALA A 318 11.96 -20.37 -2.72
C ALA A 318 11.09 -21.49 -3.31
N LEU A 319 11.65 -22.30 -4.21
CA LEU A 319 10.99 -23.50 -4.73
C LEU A 319 10.77 -24.55 -3.65
N GLY A 320 11.70 -24.70 -2.70
CA GLY A 320 11.51 -25.56 -1.52
C GLY A 320 10.35 -25.11 -0.62
N ILE A 321 10.21 -23.80 -0.38
CA ILE A 321 9.07 -23.25 0.36
C ILE A 321 7.76 -23.41 -0.41
N TYR A 322 7.78 -23.28 -1.74
CA TYR A 322 6.64 -23.56 -2.60
C TYR A 322 6.21 -25.03 -2.52
N SER A 323 7.14 -25.98 -2.59
CA SER A 323 6.83 -27.41 -2.41
C SER A 323 6.22 -27.70 -1.04
N MET A 324 6.74 -27.08 0.03
CA MET A 324 6.18 -27.20 1.38
C MET A 324 4.73 -26.69 1.45
N MET A 325 4.39 -25.62 0.73
CA MET A 325 3.01 -25.12 0.64
C MET A 325 2.07 -26.17 0.05
N LEU A 326 2.49 -26.83 -1.04
CA LEU A 326 1.72 -27.88 -1.69
C LEU A 326 1.57 -29.12 -0.79
N GLU A 327 2.63 -29.50 -0.07
CA GLU A 327 2.61 -30.62 0.88
C GLU A 327 1.66 -30.37 2.07
N GLU A 328 1.50 -29.12 2.50
CA GLU A 328 0.49 -28.72 3.50
C GLU A 328 -0.94 -28.63 2.93
N GLY A 329 -1.14 -28.94 1.64
CA GLY A 329 -2.45 -28.97 0.98
C GLY A 329 -3.02 -27.57 0.72
N LEU A 330 -2.17 -26.55 0.60
CA LEU A 330 -2.58 -25.20 0.24
C LEU A 330 -2.42 -24.98 -1.26
N ASP A 331 -3.51 -24.62 -1.92
CA ASP A 331 -3.50 -24.31 -3.35
C ASP A 331 -2.80 -22.96 -3.60
N PRO A 332 -1.85 -22.88 -4.55
CA PRO A 332 -1.23 -21.62 -4.95
C PRO A 332 -2.24 -20.74 -5.70
N ASP A 333 -2.10 -19.42 -5.56
CA ASP A 333 -2.81 -18.43 -6.37
C ASP A 333 -1.88 -17.75 -7.38
N ASP A 334 -2.41 -16.77 -8.11
CA ASP A 334 -1.64 -15.96 -9.04
C ASP A 334 -0.45 -15.25 -8.35
N VAL A 335 -0.63 -14.77 -7.12
CA VAL A 335 0.42 -14.04 -6.40
C VAL A 335 1.59 -14.95 -6.03
N VAL A 336 1.33 -16.17 -5.57
CA VAL A 336 2.37 -17.17 -5.28
C VAL A 336 3.17 -17.47 -6.55
N TYR A 337 2.51 -17.67 -7.69
CA TYR A 337 3.18 -17.95 -8.95
C TYR A 337 4.02 -16.78 -9.46
N VAL A 338 3.59 -15.52 -9.29
CA VAL A 338 4.46 -14.36 -9.54
C VAL A 338 5.74 -14.45 -8.69
N GLY A 339 5.63 -14.82 -7.42
CA GLY A 339 6.77 -15.00 -6.52
C GLY A 339 7.72 -16.12 -6.98
N VAL A 340 7.17 -17.27 -7.36
CA VAL A 340 7.93 -18.44 -7.87
C VAL A 340 8.64 -18.12 -9.18
N LEU A 341 7.94 -17.54 -10.17
CA LEU A 341 8.56 -17.21 -11.46
C LEU A 341 9.61 -16.11 -11.33
N SER A 342 9.39 -15.14 -10.44
CA SER A 342 10.40 -14.12 -10.11
C SER A 342 11.64 -14.74 -9.43
N SER A 343 11.46 -15.77 -8.58
CA SER A 343 12.57 -16.47 -7.94
C SER A 343 13.41 -17.21 -8.98
N CYS A 344 12.76 -17.89 -9.95
CA CYS A 344 13.42 -18.50 -11.10
C CYS A 344 14.17 -17.46 -11.93
N SER A 345 13.55 -16.32 -12.25
CA SER A 345 14.21 -15.22 -12.98
C SER A 345 15.48 -14.72 -12.28
N HIS A 346 15.41 -14.52 -10.96
CA HIS A 346 16.52 -13.96 -10.20
C HIS A 346 17.66 -14.96 -9.97
N ALA A 347 17.35 -16.26 -9.96
CA ALA A 347 18.33 -17.33 -9.82
C ALA A 347 18.82 -17.92 -11.15
N GLY A 348 18.21 -17.52 -12.29
CA GLY A 348 18.55 -18.05 -13.61
C GLY A 348 18.06 -19.49 -13.86
N LEU A 349 17.04 -19.92 -13.14
CA LEU A 349 16.45 -21.27 -13.23
C LEU A 349 15.43 -21.33 -14.38
N VAL A 350 15.94 -21.33 -15.62
CA VAL A 350 15.11 -21.23 -16.83
C VAL A 350 14.16 -22.42 -16.95
N ASP A 351 14.69 -23.63 -16.83
CA ASP A 351 13.90 -24.87 -17.01
C ASP A 351 12.83 -25.00 -15.93
N GLU A 352 13.18 -24.75 -14.66
CA GLU A 352 12.24 -24.75 -13.54
C GLU A 352 11.17 -23.66 -13.69
N GLY A 353 11.54 -22.49 -14.23
CA GLY A 353 10.60 -21.40 -14.52
C GLY A 353 9.53 -21.82 -15.53
N PHE A 354 9.93 -22.44 -16.65
CA PHE A 354 8.98 -22.99 -17.62
C PHE A 354 8.13 -24.12 -17.04
N ASN A 355 8.74 -25.04 -16.28
CA ASN A 355 8.00 -26.10 -15.61
C ASN A 355 6.94 -25.55 -14.65
N CYS A 356 7.28 -24.55 -13.84
CA CYS A 356 6.32 -23.92 -12.93
C CYS A 356 5.21 -23.18 -13.69
N PHE A 357 5.55 -22.47 -14.76
CA PHE A 357 4.59 -21.77 -15.61
C PHE A 357 3.60 -22.74 -16.28
N ASP A 358 4.06 -23.92 -16.69
CA ASP A 358 3.18 -24.95 -17.25
C ASP A 358 2.30 -25.60 -16.19
N ARG A 359 2.86 -25.96 -15.03
CA ARG A 359 2.09 -26.49 -13.88
C ARG A 359 1.00 -25.55 -13.40
N MET A 360 1.24 -24.24 -13.41
CA MET A 360 0.24 -23.22 -13.10
C MET A 360 -1.05 -23.39 -13.92
N LYS A 361 -0.90 -23.65 -15.23
CA LYS A 361 -2.01 -23.84 -16.16
C LYS A 361 -2.62 -25.24 -16.02
N SER A 362 -1.79 -26.27 -16.04
CA SER A 362 -2.24 -27.66 -16.19
C SER A 362 -2.73 -28.30 -14.89
N GLU A 363 -2.07 -28.03 -13.76
CA GLU A 363 -2.38 -28.65 -12.47
C GLU A 363 -3.33 -27.78 -11.64
N HIS A 364 -3.11 -26.47 -11.60
CA HIS A 364 -3.86 -25.55 -10.73
C HIS A 364 -4.92 -24.73 -11.47
N GLY A 365 -5.01 -24.83 -12.80
CA GLY A 365 -6.04 -24.15 -13.60
C GLY A 365 -5.99 -22.62 -13.54
N ILE A 366 -4.81 -22.05 -13.27
CA ILE A 366 -4.61 -20.60 -13.16
C ILE A 366 -4.25 -20.06 -14.54
N GLU A 367 -5.13 -19.23 -15.08
CA GLU A 367 -4.88 -18.54 -16.34
C GLU A 367 -3.74 -17.51 -16.19
N PRO A 368 -2.71 -17.54 -17.05
CA PRO A 368 -1.59 -16.62 -16.93
C PRO A 368 -2.00 -15.16 -17.10
N THR A 369 -1.73 -14.33 -16.08
CA THR A 369 -1.88 -12.88 -16.16
C THR A 369 -0.66 -12.25 -16.83
N ALA A 370 -0.76 -10.98 -17.21
CA ALA A 370 0.37 -10.24 -17.76
C ALA A 370 1.57 -10.14 -16.80
N GLN A 371 1.38 -10.30 -15.48
CA GLN A 371 2.47 -10.38 -14.51
C GLN A 371 3.26 -11.68 -14.67
N HIS A 372 2.57 -12.83 -14.82
CA HIS A 372 3.23 -14.12 -15.06
C HIS A 372 4.06 -14.09 -16.34
N TYR A 373 3.50 -13.56 -17.44
CA TYR A 373 4.25 -13.36 -18.69
C TYR A 373 5.42 -12.40 -18.51
N GLY A 374 5.25 -11.32 -17.73
CA GLY A 374 6.31 -10.37 -17.40
C GLY A 374 7.49 -11.01 -16.68
N CYS A 375 7.23 -11.93 -15.74
CA CYS A 375 8.27 -12.72 -15.05
C CYS A 375 9.00 -13.68 -16.01
N MET A 376 8.27 -14.36 -16.89
CA MET A 376 8.88 -15.25 -17.89
C MET A 376 9.76 -14.50 -18.90
N VAL A 377 9.30 -13.33 -19.37
CA VAL A 377 10.09 -12.47 -20.25
C VAL A 377 11.33 -11.92 -19.53
N ASP A 378 11.24 -11.59 -18.24
CA ASP A 378 12.41 -11.19 -17.44
C ASP A 378 13.41 -12.34 -17.28
N LEU A 379 12.93 -13.56 -17.01
CA LEU A 379 13.73 -14.79 -16.92
C LEU A 379 14.49 -15.06 -18.24
N MET A 380 13.77 -15.12 -19.35
CA MET A 380 14.36 -15.30 -20.69
C MET A 380 15.31 -14.15 -21.05
N GLY A 381 14.91 -12.93 -20.68
CA GLY A 381 15.69 -11.72 -20.88
C GLY A 381 17.05 -11.77 -20.17
N LYS A 382 17.09 -12.16 -18.90
CA LYS A 382 18.34 -12.34 -18.13
C LYS A 382 19.18 -13.53 -18.61
N ALA A 383 18.54 -14.56 -19.17
CA ALA A 383 19.23 -15.67 -19.81
C ALA A 383 19.81 -15.32 -21.20
N GLY A 384 19.56 -14.12 -21.72
CA GLY A 384 20.02 -13.69 -23.05
C GLY A 384 19.17 -14.19 -24.23
N MET A 385 18.03 -14.81 -23.96
CA MET A 385 17.11 -15.38 -24.96
C MET A 385 16.14 -14.32 -25.50
N ILE A 386 16.68 -13.22 -26.06
CA ILE A 386 15.90 -12.03 -26.41
C ILE A 386 14.93 -12.29 -27.58
N ASN A 387 15.34 -13.09 -28.57
CA ASN A 387 14.50 -13.42 -29.72
C ASN A 387 13.34 -14.33 -29.30
N GLU A 388 13.65 -15.35 -28.51
CA GLU A 388 12.67 -16.28 -27.96
C GLU A 388 11.68 -15.54 -27.05
N ALA A 389 12.14 -14.56 -26.27
CA ALA A 389 11.28 -13.72 -25.45
C ALA A 389 10.29 -12.92 -26.30
N LEU A 390 10.72 -12.37 -27.44
CA LEU A 390 9.82 -11.67 -28.37
C LEU A 390 8.80 -12.62 -28.99
N GLU A 391 9.20 -13.83 -29.41
CA GLU A 391 8.28 -14.85 -29.92
C GLU A 391 7.30 -15.33 -28.85
N PHE A 392 7.75 -15.46 -27.60
CA PHE A 392 6.90 -15.78 -26.47
C PHE A 392 5.83 -14.71 -26.25
N ILE A 393 6.18 -13.42 -26.36
CA ILE A 393 5.20 -12.32 -26.28
C ILE A 393 4.17 -12.39 -27.40
N LYS A 394 4.59 -12.72 -28.63
CA LYS A 394 3.70 -12.85 -29.79
C LYS A 394 2.73 -14.03 -29.65
N SER A 395 3.11 -15.08 -28.92
CA SER A 395 2.27 -16.27 -28.70
C SER A 395 1.29 -16.13 -27.51
N MET A 396 1.29 -14.99 -26.81
CA MET A 396 0.38 -14.76 -25.70
C MET A 396 -1.10 -14.78 -26.15
N PRO A 397 -1.99 -15.47 -25.42
CA PRO A 397 -3.43 -15.48 -25.70
C PRO A 397 -4.11 -14.16 -25.28
N ILE A 398 -3.43 -13.35 -24.48
CA ILE A 398 -3.89 -12.04 -24.00
C ILE A 398 -3.08 -10.92 -24.65
N LYS A 399 -3.68 -9.74 -24.80
CA LYS A 399 -2.97 -8.55 -25.30
C LYS A 399 -1.82 -8.20 -24.34
N PRO A 400 -0.55 -8.17 -24.80
CA PRO A 400 0.57 -7.82 -23.94
C PRO A 400 0.44 -6.38 -23.44
N ASN A 401 0.58 -6.20 -22.12
CA ASN A 401 0.50 -4.90 -21.48
C ASN A 401 1.89 -4.26 -21.31
N ASP A 402 1.93 -3.13 -20.63
CA ASP A 402 3.15 -2.36 -20.40
C ASP A 402 4.17 -3.09 -19.50
N VAL A 403 3.75 -4.01 -18.62
CA VAL A 403 4.67 -4.81 -17.79
C VAL A 403 5.53 -5.72 -18.67
N VAL A 404 4.89 -6.46 -19.58
CA VAL A 404 5.55 -7.42 -20.47
C VAL A 404 6.54 -6.74 -21.41
N TRP A 405 6.10 -5.69 -22.11
CA TRP A 405 6.97 -4.93 -23.02
C TRP A 405 8.12 -4.23 -22.29
N ARG A 406 7.89 -3.78 -21.04
CA ARG A 406 8.94 -3.14 -20.23
C ARG A 406 9.97 -4.15 -19.74
N SER A 407 9.57 -5.39 -19.41
CA SER A 407 10.52 -6.47 -19.14
C SER A 407 11.42 -6.73 -20.35
N LEU A 408 10.84 -6.82 -21.55
CA LEU A 408 11.61 -7.01 -22.79
C LEU A 408 12.54 -5.83 -23.07
N LEU A 409 12.06 -4.59 -22.94
CA LEU A 409 12.87 -3.38 -23.14
C LEU A 409 14.05 -3.32 -22.15
N SER A 410 13.82 -3.70 -20.89
CA SER A 410 14.86 -3.80 -19.88
C SER A 410 15.93 -4.85 -20.24
N ALA A 411 15.52 -6.01 -20.75
CA ALA A 411 16.44 -7.05 -21.21
C ALA A 411 17.25 -6.59 -22.43
N CYS A 412 16.60 -5.95 -23.40
CA CYS A 412 17.26 -5.39 -24.59
C CYS A 412 18.33 -4.34 -24.22
N ARG A 413 18.09 -3.52 -23.19
CA ARG A 413 19.09 -2.58 -22.65
C ARG A 413 20.32 -3.29 -22.09
N VAL A 414 20.15 -4.42 -21.41
CA VAL A 414 21.25 -5.21 -20.82
C VAL A 414 22.07 -5.88 -21.92
N HIS A 415 21.40 -6.50 -22.90
CA HIS A 415 22.04 -7.24 -23.99
C HIS A 415 22.38 -6.38 -25.22
N CYS A 416 22.21 -5.06 -25.12
CA CYS A 416 22.46 -4.08 -26.19
C CYS A 416 21.75 -4.40 -27.53
N ASN A 417 20.57 -5.01 -27.48
CA ASN A 417 19.77 -5.30 -28.68
C ASN A 417 18.85 -4.11 -29.01
N LEU A 418 19.35 -3.18 -29.82
CA LEU A 418 18.61 -1.96 -30.16
C LEU A 418 17.35 -2.23 -31.00
N GLU A 419 17.40 -3.18 -31.91
CA GLU A 419 16.30 -3.49 -32.84
C GLU A 419 15.04 -3.96 -32.09
N ILE A 420 15.17 -4.95 -31.22
CA ILE A 420 14.03 -5.43 -30.40
C ILE A 420 13.64 -4.39 -29.35
N GLY A 421 14.60 -3.61 -28.85
CA GLY A 421 14.33 -2.49 -27.94
C GLY A 421 13.42 -1.42 -28.56
N GLU A 422 13.62 -1.07 -29.83
CA GLU A 422 12.76 -0.13 -30.56
C GLU A 422 11.33 -0.67 -30.73
N ILE A 423 11.20 -1.97 -31.02
CA ILE A 423 9.89 -2.65 -31.11
C ILE A 423 9.16 -2.58 -29.77
N ALA A 424 9.84 -2.94 -28.67
CA ALA A 424 9.26 -2.91 -27.32
C ALA A 424 8.83 -1.49 -26.91
N ALA A 425 9.69 -0.50 -27.17
CA ALA A 425 9.41 0.89 -26.86
C ALA A 425 8.23 1.45 -27.68
N LYS A 426 8.13 1.11 -28.96
CA LYS A 426 7.00 1.51 -29.81
C LYS A 426 5.66 1.04 -29.21
N HIS A 427 5.57 -0.23 -28.81
CA HIS A 427 4.36 -0.75 -28.17
C HIS A 427 4.04 -0.07 -26.83
N LEU A 428 5.05 0.30 -26.04
CA LEU A 428 4.86 1.06 -24.80
C LEU A 428 4.31 2.47 -25.07
N PHE A 429 4.82 3.15 -26.09
CA PHE A 429 4.40 4.51 -26.42
C PHE A 429 3.00 4.57 -27.04
N GLU A 430 2.60 3.54 -27.80
CA GLU A 430 1.24 3.40 -28.35
C GLU A 430 0.20 3.04 -27.26
N SER A 431 0.63 2.38 -26.19
CA SER A 431 -0.21 1.97 -25.05
C SER A 431 -0.68 3.16 -24.18
N ASN A 432 -0.24 4.40 -24.46
CA ASN A 432 -0.44 5.58 -23.60
C ASN A 432 0.07 5.38 -22.16
N SER A 433 1.09 4.54 -21.94
CA SER A 433 1.69 4.40 -20.62
C SER A 433 2.36 5.73 -20.20
N GLN A 434 1.94 6.31 -19.07
CA GLN A 434 2.52 7.55 -18.53
C GLN A 434 3.80 7.25 -17.75
N ASN A 435 4.81 6.67 -18.40
CA ASN A 435 6.04 6.27 -17.72
C ASN A 435 7.28 6.89 -18.37
N ALA A 436 7.84 7.91 -17.72
CA ALA A 436 9.09 8.56 -18.13
C ALA A 436 10.27 7.56 -18.23
N GLY A 437 10.24 6.47 -17.44
CA GLY A 437 11.30 5.46 -17.42
C GLY A 437 11.47 4.74 -18.77
N ASP A 438 10.38 4.54 -19.51
CA ASP A 438 10.42 3.82 -20.79
C ASP A 438 11.17 4.65 -21.86
N TYR A 439 10.91 5.97 -21.89
CA TYR A 439 11.65 6.94 -22.70
C TYR A 439 13.12 7.01 -22.33
N VAL A 440 13.42 7.02 -21.03
CA VAL A 440 14.80 7.05 -20.54
C VAL A 440 15.56 5.79 -20.94
N ILE A 441 14.95 4.60 -20.86
CA ILE A 441 15.61 3.36 -21.28
C ILE A 441 15.94 3.39 -22.78
N LEU A 442 14.99 3.76 -23.65
CA LEU A 442 15.26 3.86 -25.08
C LEU A 442 16.30 4.94 -25.40
N SER A 443 16.18 6.12 -24.79
CA SER A 443 17.19 7.20 -24.91
C SER A 443 18.58 6.71 -24.49
N ASN A 444 18.67 5.91 -23.43
CA ASN A 444 19.91 5.34 -22.95
C ASN A 444 20.50 4.31 -23.93
N MET A 445 19.65 3.50 -24.58
CA MET A 445 20.08 2.59 -25.64
C MET A 445 20.60 3.33 -26.86
N TYR A 446 19.94 4.42 -27.28
CA TYR A 446 20.43 5.28 -28.36
C TYR A 446 21.76 5.95 -28.02
N ALA A 447 21.93 6.44 -26.80
CA ALA A 447 23.19 7.03 -26.35
C ALA A 447 24.35 6.02 -26.40
N ARG A 448 24.11 4.76 -26.01
CA ARG A 448 25.10 3.67 -26.13
C ARG A 448 25.45 3.33 -27.58
N ALA A 449 24.52 3.52 -28.50
CA ALA A 449 24.74 3.36 -29.94
C ALA A 449 25.24 4.65 -30.62
N GLU A 450 25.61 5.68 -29.85
CA GLU A 450 26.08 6.99 -30.34
C GLU A 450 25.09 7.72 -31.26
N LYS A 451 23.80 7.40 -31.18
CA LYS A 451 22.72 8.01 -31.97
C LYS A 451 22.13 9.25 -31.27
N TRP A 452 22.93 10.31 -31.11
CA TRP A 452 22.56 11.51 -30.33
C TRP A 452 21.34 12.28 -30.86
N VAL A 453 21.09 12.24 -32.18
CA VAL A 453 19.90 12.82 -32.79
C VAL A 453 18.62 12.15 -32.27
N GLU A 454 18.63 10.81 -32.14
CA GLU A 454 17.49 10.06 -31.61
C GLU A 454 17.33 10.27 -30.10
N VAL A 455 18.43 10.39 -29.36
CA VAL A 455 18.42 10.78 -27.93
C VAL A 455 17.67 12.11 -27.76
N ALA A 456 18.01 13.13 -28.55
CA ALA A 456 17.38 14.44 -28.48
C ALA A 456 15.88 14.37 -28.80
N LYS A 457 15.49 13.60 -29.83
CA LYS A 457 14.08 13.39 -30.20
C LYS A 457 13.27 12.76 -29.06
N ILE A 458 13.73 11.64 -28.50
CA ILE A 458 13.04 10.91 -27.43
C ILE A 458 12.90 11.78 -26.17
N ARG A 459 13.95 12.51 -25.78
CA ARG A 459 13.90 13.41 -24.61
C ARG A 459 12.98 14.61 -24.83
N THR A 460 12.94 15.14 -26.06
CA THR A 460 12.02 16.23 -26.43
C THR A 460 10.57 15.76 -26.39
N GLU A 461 10.28 14.54 -26.87
CA GLU A 461 8.94 13.97 -26.79
C GLU A 461 8.49 13.77 -25.34
N MET A 462 9.38 13.21 -24.50
CA MET A 462 9.13 13.03 -23.06
C MET A 462 8.79 14.36 -22.37
N ALA A 463 9.55 15.42 -22.67
CA ALA A 463 9.29 16.76 -22.14
C ALA A 463 7.97 17.35 -22.66
N ARG A 464 7.65 17.18 -23.95
CA ARG A 464 6.39 17.64 -24.56
C ARG A 464 5.16 17.01 -23.92
N LYS A 465 5.25 15.74 -23.49
CA LYS A 465 4.18 15.03 -22.78
C LYS A 465 4.10 15.38 -21.29
N GLY A 466 4.98 16.26 -20.79
CA GLY A 466 4.99 16.67 -19.37
C GLY A 466 5.46 15.55 -18.42
N PHE A 467 6.17 14.55 -18.92
CA PHE A 467 6.63 13.43 -18.11
C PHE A 467 7.85 13.84 -17.29
N ASN A 468 7.65 13.95 -15.97
CA ASN A 468 8.72 14.21 -15.02
C ASN A 468 9.27 12.89 -14.46
N GLN A 469 10.58 12.70 -14.57
CA GLN A 469 11.24 11.55 -13.97
C GLN A 469 11.29 11.73 -12.45
N VAL A 470 10.85 10.72 -11.69
CA VAL A 470 11.12 10.65 -10.25
C VAL A 470 12.64 10.49 -10.06
N PRO A 471 13.31 11.41 -9.35
CA PRO A 471 14.76 11.31 -9.15
C PRO A 471 15.14 9.99 -8.47
N GLY A 472 16.25 9.41 -8.91
CA GLY A 472 16.88 8.29 -8.22
C GLY A 472 17.34 8.71 -6.82
N PHE A 473 16.99 7.92 -5.81
CA PHE A 473 17.39 8.15 -4.43
C PHE A 473 17.89 6.88 -3.75
N SER A 474 18.63 7.11 -2.67
CA SER A 474 19.09 6.09 -1.73
C SER A 474 18.70 6.50 -0.32
N LEU A 475 18.09 5.57 0.41
CA LEU A 475 17.77 5.69 1.83
C LEU A 475 18.79 4.90 2.63
N VAL A 476 19.25 5.47 3.74
CA VAL A 476 20.12 4.79 4.70
C VAL A 476 19.64 5.06 6.11
N GLU A 477 19.58 4.03 6.94
CA GLU A 477 19.21 4.14 8.35
C GLU A 477 20.46 4.26 9.21
N VAL A 478 20.59 5.37 9.94
CA VAL A 478 21.69 5.63 10.89
C VAL A 478 21.11 6.24 12.15
N GLY A 479 21.47 5.69 13.32
CA GLY A 479 20.99 6.22 14.60
C GLY A 479 19.46 6.21 14.74
N ARG A 480 18.78 5.20 14.14
CA ARG A 480 17.31 5.09 14.06
C ARG A 480 16.63 6.26 13.33
N ARG A 481 17.35 6.91 12.43
CA ARG A 481 16.81 7.93 11.52
C ARG A 481 17.11 7.54 10.09
N ILE A 482 16.15 7.81 9.22
CA ILE A 482 16.27 7.53 7.79
C ILE A 482 16.77 8.80 7.11
N HIS A 483 17.87 8.67 6.38
CA HIS A 483 18.48 9.74 5.60
C HIS A 483 18.30 9.43 4.11
N LYS A 484 17.75 10.40 3.37
CA LYS A 484 17.55 10.31 1.92
C LYS A 484 18.63 11.11 1.21
N PHE A 485 19.24 10.51 0.21
CA PHE A 485 20.17 11.15 -0.71
C PHE A 485 19.63 11.03 -2.14
N VAL A 486 19.66 12.12 -2.89
CA VAL A 486 19.49 12.10 -4.36
C VAL A 486 20.84 12.19 -5.05
N SER A 487 20.89 12.06 -6.37
CA SER A 487 22.16 12.21 -7.09
C SER A 487 22.62 13.68 -7.06
N GLN A 488 23.90 13.91 -6.80
CA GLN A 488 24.53 15.23 -6.63
C GLN A 488 23.91 16.05 -5.49
N ASP A 489 23.36 15.38 -4.48
CA ASP A 489 22.69 16.04 -3.36
C ASP A 489 23.66 16.90 -2.54
N THR A 490 23.31 18.18 -2.39
CA THR A 490 24.01 19.16 -1.54
C THR A 490 23.10 19.73 -0.44
N SER A 491 21.84 19.29 -0.40
CA SER A 491 20.81 19.79 0.52
C SER A 491 20.97 19.24 1.95
N HIS A 492 21.65 18.10 2.12
CA HIS A 492 21.85 17.51 3.42
C HIS A 492 22.71 18.42 4.32
N PRO A 493 22.34 18.69 5.60
CA PRO A 493 23.09 19.59 6.48
C PRO A 493 24.57 19.25 6.71
N ARG A 494 24.95 18.00 6.41
CA ARG A 494 26.30 17.44 6.55
C ARG A 494 26.99 17.18 5.21
N CYS A 495 26.50 17.75 4.10
CA CYS A 495 26.98 17.48 2.74
C CYS A 495 28.51 17.64 2.61
N GLY A 496 29.11 18.68 3.20
CA GLY A 496 30.56 18.89 3.18
C GLY A 496 31.36 17.68 3.68
N SER A 497 31.02 17.15 4.87
CA SER A 497 31.66 15.95 5.41
C SER A 497 31.41 14.68 4.57
N VAL A 498 30.24 14.60 3.91
CA VAL A 498 29.91 13.47 3.03
C VAL A 498 30.80 13.49 1.78
N TYR A 499 30.96 14.65 1.14
CA TYR A 499 31.84 14.77 -0.03
C TYR A 499 33.32 14.62 0.32
N GLU A 500 33.75 15.08 1.49
CA GLU A 500 35.10 14.80 2.00
C GLU A 500 35.35 13.30 2.15
N MET A 501 34.37 12.57 2.68
CA MET A 501 34.44 11.10 2.77
C MET A 501 34.44 10.44 1.38
N ILE A 502 33.67 10.95 0.42
CA ILE A 502 33.74 10.48 -0.98
C ILE A 502 35.17 10.64 -1.52
N HIS A 503 35.82 11.78 -1.29
CA HIS A 503 37.21 11.97 -1.71
C HIS A 503 38.18 10.96 -1.06
N GLN A 504 38.00 10.68 0.23
CA GLN A 504 38.81 9.66 0.93
C GLN A 504 38.57 8.25 0.36
N MET A 505 37.31 7.89 0.13
CA MET A 505 36.92 6.61 -0.46
C MET A 505 37.53 6.44 -1.86
N GLU A 506 37.40 7.45 -2.73
CA GLU A 506 38.00 7.44 -4.07
C GLU A 506 39.52 7.33 -4.04
N TRP A 507 40.17 8.01 -3.10
CA TRP A 507 41.61 7.92 -2.95
C TRP A 507 42.07 6.50 -2.64
N GLN A 508 41.40 5.82 -1.72
CA GLN A 508 41.71 4.42 -1.37
C GLN A 508 41.37 3.46 -2.52
N LEU A 509 40.24 3.67 -3.19
CA LEU A 509 39.81 2.86 -4.33
C LEU A 509 40.81 2.85 -5.48
N LYS A 510 41.54 3.94 -5.71
CA LYS A 510 42.61 3.99 -6.72
C LYS A 510 43.71 2.96 -6.47
N PHE A 511 44.05 2.66 -5.22
CA PHE A 511 45.06 1.65 -4.88
C PHE A 511 44.54 0.22 -5.08
N GLU A 512 43.23 0.01 -4.99
CA GLU A 512 42.56 -1.27 -5.26
C GLU A 512 42.24 -1.49 -6.76
N GLY A 513 42.72 -0.61 -7.64
CA GLY A 513 42.52 -0.74 -9.10
C GLY A 513 41.13 -0.35 -9.59
N TYR A 514 40.34 0.38 -8.80
CA TYR A 514 39.06 0.90 -9.25
C TYR A 514 39.23 1.91 -10.38
N SER A 515 38.53 1.68 -11.49
CA SER A 515 38.35 2.66 -12.55
C SER A 515 36.86 2.97 -12.69
N PRO A 516 36.44 4.26 -12.63
CA PRO A 516 35.06 4.64 -12.87
C PRO A 516 34.58 4.17 -14.25
N ASP A 517 33.41 3.51 -14.30
CA ASP A 517 32.79 3.08 -15.56
C ASP A 517 31.99 4.25 -16.16
N THR A 518 32.67 5.11 -16.93
CA THR A 518 32.05 6.31 -17.54
C THR A 518 31.00 5.97 -18.60
N SER A 519 30.95 4.73 -19.09
CA SER A 519 29.88 4.24 -19.99
C SER A 519 28.48 4.25 -19.34
N GLN A 520 28.42 4.32 -18.00
CA GLN A 520 27.16 4.44 -17.27
C GLN A 520 26.57 5.86 -17.32
N VAL A 521 27.35 6.86 -17.72
CA VAL A 521 26.87 8.24 -17.87
C VAL A 521 26.49 8.48 -19.32
N LEU A 522 25.20 8.32 -19.59
CA LEU A 522 24.60 8.40 -20.93
C LEU A 522 24.20 9.84 -21.27
N LEU A 523 25.18 10.74 -21.17
CA LEU A 523 25.10 12.15 -21.52
C LEU A 523 26.28 12.49 -22.44
N ASP A 524 26.02 13.37 -23.42
CA ASP A 524 27.05 13.89 -24.32
C ASP A 524 27.81 15.02 -23.63
N VAL A 525 28.72 14.62 -22.74
CA VAL A 525 29.59 15.51 -21.95
C VAL A 525 31.00 14.93 -21.93
N ASP A 526 31.99 15.74 -21.56
CA ASP A 526 33.37 15.28 -21.50
C ASP A 526 33.59 14.22 -20.40
N GLU A 527 34.68 13.45 -20.53
CA GLU A 527 34.98 12.34 -19.62
C GLU A 527 35.19 12.76 -18.16
N GLU A 528 35.67 13.99 -17.91
CA GLU A 528 35.84 14.48 -16.54
C GLU A 528 34.48 14.80 -15.92
N GLU A 529 33.56 15.43 -16.67
CA GLU A 529 32.19 15.63 -16.19
C GLU A 529 31.50 14.29 -15.90
N LYS A 530 31.67 13.27 -16.76
CA LYS A 530 31.13 11.92 -16.49
C LYS A 530 31.65 11.35 -15.17
N ARG A 531 32.97 11.45 -14.92
CA ARG A 531 33.57 11.02 -13.66
C ARG A 531 32.98 11.74 -12.47
N GLN A 532 32.82 13.07 -12.53
CA GLN A 532 32.22 13.84 -11.43
C GLN A 532 30.78 13.43 -11.15
N ARG A 533 29.97 13.17 -12.18
CA ARG A 533 28.58 12.69 -12.02
C ARG A 533 28.52 11.33 -11.33
N LEU A 534 29.42 10.40 -11.66
CA LEU A 534 29.50 9.09 -11.00
C LEU A 534 29.81 9.20 -9.50
N LYS A 535 30.60 10.18 -9.08
CA LYS A 535 30.90 10.43 -7.66
C LYS A 535 29.65 10.82 -6.88
N GLY A 536 28.82 11.64 -7.50
CA GLY A 536 27.57 12.14 -6.93
C GLY A 536 26.42 11.13 -6.93
N HIS A 537 26.63 9.86 -7.28
CA HIS A 537 25.55 8.87 -7.21
C HIS A 537 25.01 8.74 -5.79
N SER A 538 23.68 8.75 -5.65
CA SER A 538 22.99 8.71 -4.34
C SER A 538 23.44 7.58 -3.42
N GLN A 539 23.78 6.42 -3.98
CA GLN A 539 24.28 5.27 -3.21
C GLN A 539 25.65 5.56 -2.60
N LYS A 540 26.56 6.20 -3.34
CA LYS A 540 27.89 6.53 -2.83
C LYS A 540 27.76 7.55 -1.69
N LEU A 541 26.91 8.56 -1.85
CA LEU A 541 26.60 9.53 -0.80
C LEU A 541 26.03 8.86 0.46
N ALA A 542 25.11 7.91 0.30
CA ALA A 542 24.54 7.15 1.41
C ALA A 542 25.58 6.27 2.12
N ILE A 543 26.49 5.61 1.38
CA ILE A 543 27.60 4.82 1.95
C ILE A 543 28.55 5.74 2.72
N ALA A 544 28.98 6.85 2.11
CA ALA A 544 29.86 7.83 2.75
C ALA A 544 29.25 8.36 4.05
N PHE A 545 27.96 8.73 4.02
CA PHE A 545 27.24 9.15 5.22
C PHE A 545 27.23 8.07 6.30
N ALA A 546 26.94 6.81 5.96
CA ALA A 546 26.95 5.71 6.93
C ALA A 546 28.34 5.43 7.51
N LEU A 547 29.40 5.47 6.70
CA LEU A 547 30.77 5.25 7.16
C LEU A 547 31.24 6.31 8.17
N ILE A 548 30.80 7.56 8.01
CA ILE A 548 31.12 8.65 8.96
C ILE A 548 30.42 8.44 10.32
N HIS A 549 29.20 7.90 10.31
CA HIS A 549 28.31 7.94 11.48
C HIS A 549 28.10 6.57 12.14
N THR A 550 28.76 5.53 11.66
CA THR A 550 28.68 4.18 12.24
C THR A 550 30.08 3.65 12.61
N SER A 551 30.16 2.89 13.69
CA SER A 551 31.40 2.28 14.15
C SER A 551 31.94 1.20 13.20
N LYS A 552 33.24 0.90 13.32
CA LYS A 552 33.88 -0.17 12.54
C LYS A 552 33.12 -1.50 12.67
N GLY A 553 32.90 -2.19 11.56
CA GLY A 553 32.18 -3.47 11.49
C GLY A 553 30.65 -3.38 11.51
N THR A 554 30.04 -2.22 11.76
CA THR A 554 28.58 -2.08 11.71
C THR A 554 28.06 -2.27 10.27
N PRO A 555 27.14 -3.21 10.01
CA PRO A 555 26.61 -3.42 8.66
C PRO A 555 25.84 -2.20 8.14
N ILE A 556 26.05 -1.83 6.88
CA ILE A 556 25.39 -0.72 6.22
C ILE A 556 24.20 -1.26 5.41
N ARG A 557 23.03 -0.66 5.54
CA ARG A 557 21.82 -1.05 4.80
C ARG A 557 21.28 0.12 4.00
N ILE A 558 21.13 -0.06 2.70
CA ILE A 558 20.67 0.97 1.78
C ILE A 558 19.47 0.44 0.99
N ALA A 559 18.40 1.24 0.90
CA ALA A 559 17.28 0.98 0.01
C ALA A 559 17.25 2.01 -1.11
N ARG A 560 16.99 1.57 -2.35
CA ARG A 560 16.96 2.44 -3.53
C ARG A 560 15.67 2.24 -4.32
N ASN A 561 15.25 3.27 -5.05
CA ASN A 561 14.11 3.19 -5.97
C ASN A 561 14.49 2.83 -7.41
N LEU A 562 15.79 2.80 -7.73
CA LEU A 562 16.31 2.44 -9.04
C LEU A 562 17.16 1.17 -8.96
N ARG A 563 17.21 0.43 -10.07
CA ARG A 563 18.18 -0.64 -10.29
C ARG A 563 19.60 -0.07 -10.17
N MET A 564 20.51 -0.83 -9.59
CA MET A 564 21.90 -0.41 -9.45
C MET A 564 22.57 -0.26 -10.84
N CYS A 565 23.66 0.50 -10.94
CA CYS A 565 24.50 0.52 -12.15
C CYS A 565 25.78 -0.29 -11.90
N SER A 566 26.46 -0.73 -12.97
CA SER A 566 27.71 -1.51 -12.88
C SER A 566 28.76 -0.79 -12.05
N ASP A 567 28.93 0.52 -12.26
CA ASP A 567 29.88 1.34 -11.51
C ASP A 567 29.60 1.29 -9.99
N CYS A 568 28.36 1.53 -9.57
CA CYS A 568 27.99 1.45 -8.15
C CYS A 568 28.18 0.05 -7.57
N HIS A 569 27.93 -1.00 -8.37
CA HIS A 569 28.11 -2.38 -7.94
C HIS A 569 29.59 -2.68 -7.67
N THR A 570 30.48 -2.40 -8.62
CA THR A 570 31.93 -2.58 -8.48
C THR A 570 32.50 -1.69 -7.38
N TYR A 571 32.08 -0.43 -7.31
CA TYR A 571 32.46 0.50 -6.25
C TYR A 571 32.12 -0.07 -4.87
N THR A 572 30.92 -0.62 -4.69
CA THR A 572 30.47 -1.13 -3.38
C THR A 572 31.19 -2.42 -2.99
N LYS A 573 31.49 -3.29 -3.96
CA LYS A 573 32.35 -4.47 -3.74
C LYS A 573 33.69 -4.05 -3.12
N LEU A 574 34.40 -3.10 -3.74
CA LEU A 574 35.70 -2.67 -3.25
C LEU A 574 35.62 -1.94 -1.91
N ILE A 575 34.61 -1.09 -1.71
CA ILE A 575 34.38 -0.44 -0.41
C ILE A 575 34.14 -1.45 0.71
N SER A 576 33.46 -2.57 0.44
CA SER A 576 33.25 -3.63 1.44
C SER A 576 34.58 -4.23 1.96
N ILE A 577 35.60 -4.28 1.10
CA ILE A 577 36.97 -4.71 1.47
C ILE A 577 37.66 -3.59 2.25
N ILE A 578 37.79 -2.42 1.63
CA ILE A 578 38.62 -1.30 2.12
C ILE A 578 38.22 -0.89 3.54
N TYR A 579 36.91 -0.79 3.79
CA TYR A 579 36.38 -0.33 5.07
C TYR A 579 35.94 -1.48 5.99
N GLU A 580 36.16 -2.74 5.58
CA GLU A 580 35.74 -3.94 6.30
C GLU A 580 34.26 -3.84 6.75
N ARG A 581 33.37 -3.71 5.76
CA ARG A 581 31.93 -3.53 5.98
C ARG A 581 31.13 -4.55 5.20
N GLU A 582 30.16 -5.15 5.87
CA GLU A 582 29.03 -5.78 5.20
C GLU A 582 28.08 -4.67 4.73
N ILE A 583 27.81 -4.61 3.43
CA ILE A 583 26.92 -3.60 2.84
C ILE A 583 25.79 -4.33 2.15
N THR A 584 24.55 -4.07 2.56
CA THR A 584 23.36 -4.61 1.92
C THR A 584 22.66 -3.50 1.17
N VAL A 585 22.48 -3.67 -0.14
CA VAL A 585 21.74 -2.73 -0.98
C VAL A 585 20.51 -3.44 -1.53
N ARG A 586 19.33 -2.97 -1.15
CA ARG A 586 18.07 -3.34 -1.81
C ARG A 586 17.82 -2.37 -2.95
N ASP A 587 17.89 -2.85 -4.18
CA ASP A 587 17.43 -2.10 -5.34
C ASP A 587 15.94 -2.36 -5.62
N ARG A 588 15.45 -1.95 -6.78
CA ARG A 588 14.03 -2.13 -7.14
C ARG A 588 13.61 -3.60 -7.21
N ASN A 589 14.51 -4.49 -7.61
CA ASN A 589 14.18 -5.87 -7.96
C ASN A 589 14.75 -6.86 -6.96
N GLN A 590 15.94 -6.60 -6.41
CA GLN A 590 16.66 -7.57 -5.60
C GLN A 590 17.61 -6.94 -4.56
N PHE A 591 18.14 -7.80 -3.71
CA PHE A 591 19.18 -7.50 -2.75
C PHE A 591 20.56 -7.81 -3.32
N HIS A 592 21.51 -6.97 -2.92
CA HIS A 592 22.93 -7.12 -3.17
C HIS A 592 23.63 -7.10 -1.81
N HIS A 593 24.12 -8.26 -1.38
CA HIS A 593 24.91 -8.38 -0.16
C HIS A 593 26.39 -8.37 -0.51
N PHE A 594 27.03 -7.23 -0.24
CA PHE A 594 28.45 -7.03 -0.46
C PHE A 594 29.24 -7.39 0.79
N LYS A 595 30.18 -8.31 0.63
CA LYS A 595 31.09 -8.73 1.70
C LYS A 595 32.41 -9.16 1.09
N ASN A 596 33.51 -8.62 1.61
CA ASN A 596 34.88 -8.98 1.21
C ASN A 596 35.08 -8.99 -0.31
N GLY A 597 34.55 -7.98 -1.02
CA GLY A 597 34.76 -7.84 -2.47
C GLY A 597 33.78 -8.60 -3.35
N THR A 598 32.95 -9.43 -2.76
CA THR A 598 31.96 -10.26 -3.47
C THR A 598 30.55 -9.72 -3.26
N CYS A 599 29.64 -10.05 -4.17
CA CYS A 599 28.22 -9.75 -4.05
C CYS A 599 27.41 -11.05 -4.15
N SER A 600 26.34 -11.19 -3.37
CA SER A 600 25.44 -12.35 -3.40
C SER A 600 24.85 -12.64 -4.79
N CYS A 601 24.68 -11.64 -5.65
CA CYS A 601 24.14 -11.82 -7.00
C CYS A 601 25.10 -12.49 -7.99
N ARG A 602 26.38 -12.67 -7.64
CA ARG A 602 27.40 -13.25 -8.54
C ARG A 602 27.49 -12.57 -9.92
N ASP A 603 27.23 -11.26 -9.96
CA ASP A 603 27.16 -10.45 -11.19
C ASP A 603 26.02 -10.84 -12.16
N TYR A 604 25.05 -11.63 -11.69
CA TYR A 604 23.81 -11.97 -12.39
C TYR A 604 22.64 -11.16 -11.79
N TRP A 605 22.32 -10.02 -12.39
CA TRP A 605 21.28 -9.10 -11.87
C TRP A 605 20.75 -8.10 -12.88
#